data_AF-A0A7R9N5V3-F1
#
_entry.id   AF-A0A7R9N5V3-F1
#
_cell.length_a   1.000
_cell.length_b   1.000
_cell.length_c   1.000
_cell.angle_alpha   90.00
_cell.angle_beta   90.00
_cell.angle_gamma   90.00
#
_symmetry.space_group_name_H-M   'P 1'
#
loop_
_entity.id
_entity.type
_entity.pdbx_description
1 polymer ?
#
loop_
_entity_poly.entity_id
_entity_poly.type
_entity_poly.pdbx_seq_one_letter_code
_entity_poly.pdbx_strand_id
1 'polypeptide(L)'
;MDEMEAMQIKEFTKDMDKNQKVAYYEQKSKNVGIATALSIIIAGVGQMYLGKVGKGILILLFCWLVIPWIYGIYDAYKGAKDYNARLYSLVFSEQEGTEIVE
;
A
#
# COMPACT_ATOMS: atom_id res chain seq x y z
N MET A 1 -2.83 -1.15 21.31
CA MET A 1 -2.58 -0.95 22.75
C MET A 1 -3.27 0.33 23.07
N ASP A 2 -4.39 0.19 23.77
CA ASP A 2 -5.18 1.33 24.20
C ASP A 2 -4.49 2.02 25.38
N GLU A 3 -4.77 3.31 25.63
CA GLU A 3 -4.10 4.05 26.73
C GLU A 3 -4.39 3.41 28.10
N MET A 4 -5.60 2.90 28.30
CA MET A 4 -6.01 2.15 29.50
C MET A 4 -5.21 0.86 29.68
N GLU A 5 -4.99 0.09 28.60
CA GLU A 5 -4.17 -1.13 28.65
C GLU A 5 -2.72 -0.79 29.01
N ALA A 6 -2.17 0.28 28.42
CA ALA A 6 -0.82 0.72 28.72
C ALA A 6 -0.66 1.12 30.20
N MET A 7 -1.65 1.81 30.77
CA MET A 7 -1.64 2.26 32.15
C MET A 7 -1.72 1.08 33.14
N GLN A 8 -2.62 0.13 32.92
CA GLN A 8 -2.73 -1.09 33.73
C GLN A 8 -1.44 -1.92 33.70
N ILE A 9 -0.80 -2.08 32.53
CA ILE A 9 0.48 -2.79 32.43
C ILE A 9 1.57 -2.06 33.21
N LYS A 10 1.60 -0.74 33.13
CA LYS A 10 2.62 0.09 33.79
C LYS A 10 2.48 0.04 35.31
N GLU A 11 1.25 0.04 35.80
CA GLU A 11 0.93 -0.08 37.22
C GLU A 11 1.21 -1.49 37.74
N PHE A 12 0.77 -2.53 37.01
CA PHE A 12 1.02 -3.93 37.35
C PHE A 12 2.51 -4.32 37.34
N THR A 13 3.30 -3.74 36.43
CA THR A 13 4.75 -3.98 36.39
C THR A 13 5.52 -3.07 37.34
N LYS A 14 4.92 -2.04 37.94
CA LYS A 14 5.62 -1.11 38.85
C LYS A 14 6.25 -1.84 40.03
N ASP A 15 5.53 -2.79 40.59
CA ASP A 15 5.90 -3.53 41.80
C ASP A 15 6.65 -4.84 41.52
N MET A 16 6.91 -5.15 40.24
CA MET A 16 7.61 -6.38 39.83
C MET A 16 9.14 -6.24 39.80
N ASP A 17 9.83 -7.29 40.25
CA ASP A 17 11.27 -7.45 40.14
C ASP A 17 11.75 -7.45 38.68
N LYS A 18 13.02 -7.10 38.46
CA LYS A 18 13.63 -6.95 37.14
C LYS A 18 13.52 -8.24 36.30
N ASN A 19 13.65 -9.41 36.92
CA ASN A 19 13.54 -10.70 36.21
C ASN A 19 12.08 -11.01 35.81
N GLN A 20 11.10 -10.63 36.64
CA GLN A 20 9.68 -10.80 36.32
C GLN A 20 9.22 -9.87 35.19
N LYS A 21 9.77 -8.65 35.14
CA LYS A 21 9.55 -7.72 34.02
C LYS A 21 10.02 -8.30 32.68
N VAL A 22 11.19 -8.95 32.67
CA VAL A 22 11.74 -9.57 31.46
C VAL A 22 10.87 -10.74 31.00
N ALA A 23 10.48 -11.63 31.91
CA ALA A 23 9.59 -12.75 31.59
C ALA A 23 8.21 -12.28 31.08
N TYR A 24 7.64 -11.23 31.67
CA TYR A 24 6.38 -10.64 31.21
C TYR A 24 6.52 -10.01 29.81
N TYR A 25 7.63 -9.30 29.55
CA TYR A 25 7.91 -8.73 28.23
C TYR A 25 8.05 -9.81 27.16
N GLU A 26 8.76 -10.88 27.47
CA GLU A 26 8.99 -12.01 26.57
C GLU A 26 7.68 -12.74 26.25
N GLN A 27 6.84 -12.99 27.26
CA GLN A 27 5.51 -13.59 27.08
C GLN A 27 4.56 -12.73 26.24
N LYS A 28 4.61 -11.40 26.42
CA LYS A 28 3.73 -10.47 25.70
C LYS A 28 4.29 -10.01 24.35
N SER A 29 5.56 -10.32 24.08
CA SER A 29 6.21 -9.99 22.82
C SER A 29 5.53 -10.75 21.68
N LYS A 30 4.95 -10.01 20.75
CA LYS A 30 4.40 -10.60 19.53
C LYS A 30 5.54 -10.86 18.55
N ASN A 31 5.55 -12.04 17.94
CA ASN A 31 6.59 -12.41 16.99
C ASN A 31 6.39 -11.66 15.66
N VAL A 32 7.29 -10.71 15.39
CA VAL A 32 7.31 -9.85 14.20
C VAL A 32 7.40 -10.67 12.91
N GLY A 33 8.11 -11.80 12.94
CA GLY A 33 8.28 -12.67 11.78
C GLY A 33 6.96 -13.32 11.34
N ILE A 34 6.14 -13.79 12.29
CA ILE A 34 4.84 -14.40 12.01
C ILE A 34 3.86 -13.35 11.47
N ALA A 35 3.84 -12.15 12.06
CA ALA A 35 3.02 -11.03 11.59
C ALA A 35 3.35 -10.62 10.15
N THR A 36 4.64 -10.68 9.79
CA THR A 36 5.14 -10.30 8.48
C THR A 36 4.88 -11.39 7.45
N ALA A 37 5.15 -12.65 7.77
CA ALA A 37 4.85 -13.79 6.90
C ALA A 37 3.36 -13.91 6.57
N LEU A 38 2.47 -13.70 7.56
CA LEU A 38 1.03 -13.67 7.35
C LEU A 38 0.57 -12.50 6.45
N SER A 39 1.27 -11.37 6.49
CA SER A 39 0.95 -10.21 5.63
C SER A 39 1.26 -10.45 4.16
N ILE A 40 2.22 -11.32 3.87
CA ILE A 40 2.66 -11.64 2.50
C ILE A 40 1.63 -12.53 1.80
N ILE A 41 0.97 -13.43 2.56
CA ILE A 41 0.02 -14.40 2.01
C ILE A 41 -1.36 -13.77 1.78
N ILE A 42 -1.81 -12.89 2.70
CA ILE A 42 -3.09 -12.20 2.59
C ILE A 42 -2.89 -10.74 3.00
N ALA A 43 -3.09 -9.82 2.04
CA ALA A 43 -3.02 -8.39 2.29
C ALA A 43 -3.91 -8.01 3.48
N GLY A 44 -3.41 -7.21 4.42
CA GLY A 44 -4.19 -6.74 5.58
C GLY A 44 -4.21 -7.67 6.82
N VAL A 45 -3.83 -8.95 6.71
CA VAL A 45 -3.85 -9.89 7.87
C VAL A 45 -2.83 -9.53 8.95
N GLY A 46 -1.62 -9.08 8.61
CA GLY A 46 -0.68 -8.63 9.64
C GLY A 46 -1.12 -7.37 10.37
N GLN A 47 -1.88 -6.47 9.72
CA GLN A 47 -2.46 -5.32 10.43
C GLN A 47 -3.50 -5.77 11.46
N MET A 48 -4.26 -6.84 11.18
CA MET A 48 -5.16 -7.45 12.16
C MET A 48 -4.40 -8.10 13.32
N TYR A 49 -3.27 -8.76 13.04
CA TYR A 49 -2.41 -9.34 14.09
C TYR A 49 -1.80 -8.27 15.03
N LEU A 50 -1.48 -7.10 14.49
CA LEU A 50 -1.05 -5.91 15.24
C LEU A 50 -2.17 -5.23 16.05
N GLY A 51 -3.40 -5.76 16.02
CA GLY A 51 -4.57 -5.18 16.68
C GLY A 51 -5.18 -3.99 15.94
N LYS A 52 -4.70 -3.68 14.73
CA LYS A 52 -5.21 -2.59 13.88
C LYS A 52 -6.20 -3.15 12.85
N VAL A 53 -7.27 -3.78 13.35
CA VAL A 53 -8.24 -4.51 12.52
C VAL A 53 -8.88 -3.62 11.45
N GLY A 54 -9.28 -2.40 11.79
CA GLY A 54 -9.86 -1.45 10.82
C GLY A 54 -8.92 -1.13 9.66
N LYS A 55 -7.62 -0.97 9.91
CA LYS A 55 -6.61 -0.76 8.85
C LYS A 55 -6.42 -2.02 8.01
N GLY A 56 -6.47 -3.21 8.62
CA GLY A 56 -6.37 -4.48 7.91
C GLY A 56 -7.53 -4.71 6.94
N ILE A 57 -8.76 -4.40 7.36
CA ILE A 57 -9.97 -4.51 6.51
C ILE A 57 -9.90 -3.54 5.32
N LEU A 58 -9.46 -2.29 5.54
CA LEU A 58 -9.26 -1.34 4.45
C LEU A 58 -8.25 -1.89 3.44
N ILE A 59 -7.09 -2.37 3.89
CA ILE A 59 -6.08 -2.92 2.97
C ILE A 59 -6.62 -4.12 2.19
N LEU A 60 -7.42 -5.00 2.81
CA LEU A 60 -8.09 -6.10 2.12
C LEU A 60 -9.05 -5.63 1.02
N LEU A 61 -9.86 -4.62 1.30
CA LEU A 61 -10.86 -4.12 0.35
C LEU A 61 -10.24 -3.34 -0.82
N PHE A 62 -9.09 -2.70 -0.59
CA PHE A 62 -8.46 -1.84 -1.58
C PHE A 62 -7.27 -2.50 -2.33
N CYS A 63 -6.84 -3.71 -1.96
CA CYS A 63 -5.65 -4.33 -2.57
C CYS A 63 -5.79 -4.56 -4.09
N TRP A 64 -7.00 -4.87 -4.55
CA TRP A 64 -7.29 -5.14 -5.96
C TRP A 64 -7.33 -3.90 -6.85
N LEU A 65 -7.46 -2.68 -6.28
CA LEU A 65 -7.52 -1.41 -7.03
C LEU A 65 -6.19 -1.03 -7.69
N VAL A 66 -5.09 -1.67 -7.31
CA VAL A 66 -3.77 -1.47 -7.93
C VAL A 66 -3.78 -1.89 -9.41
N ILE A 67 -4.51 -2.96 -9.76
CA ILE A 67 -4.60 -3.47 -11.13
C ILE A 67 -5.27 -2.47 -12.09
N PRO A 68 -6.51 -2.01 -11.84
CA PRO A 68 -7.16 -1.02 -12.70
C PRO A 68 -6.42 0.33 -12.71
N TRP A 69 -5.73 0.69 -11.63
CA TRP A 69 -4.90 1.90 -11.59
C TRP A 69 -3.72 1.82 -12.58
N ILE A 70 -2.98 0.72 -12.58
CA ILE A 70 -1.88 0.50 -13.55
C ILE A 70 -2.42 0.45 -14.98
N TYR A 71 -3.56 -0.22 -15.19
CA TYR A 71 -4.21 -0.28 -16.50
C TYR A 71 -4.58 1.12 -17.02
N GLY A 72 -5.13 1.99 -16.18
CA GLY A 72 -5.49 3.36 -16.56
C GLY A 72 -4.29 4.20 -17.00
N ILE A 73 -3.13 4.03 -16.36
CA ILE A 73 -1.89 4.69 -16.78
C ILE A 73 -1.47 4.22 -18.19
N TYR A 74 -1.52 2.91 -18.42
CA TYR A 74 -1.19 2.35 -19.73
C TYR A 74 -2.14 2.82 -20.84
N ASP A 75 -3.45 2.83 -20.57
CA ASP A 75 -4.47 3.27 -21.52
C ASP A 75 -4.29 4.75 -21.89
N ALA A 76 -4.04 5.62 -20.89
CA ALA A 76 -3.76 7.04 -21.12
C ALA A 76 -2.49 7.27 -21.96
N TYR A 77 -1.42 6.52 -21.68
CA TYR A 77 -0.18 6.59 -22.46
C TYR A 77 -0.43 6.22 -23.93
N LYS A 78 -1.14 5.11 -24.17
CA LYS A 78 -1.48 4.65 -25.51
C LYS A 78 -2.34 5.68 -26.25
N GLY A 79 -3.38 6.21 -25.58
CA GLY A 79 -4.26 7.24 -26.14
C GLY A 79 -3.50 8.51 -26.53
N ALA A 80 -2.56 8.97 -25.70
CA ALA A 80 -1.72 10.13 -26.01
C ALA A 80 -0.81 9.87 -27.22
N LYS A 81 -0.23 8.67 -27.31
CA LYS A 81 0.63 8.28 -28.45
C LYS A 81 -0.15 8.24 -29.76
N ASP A 82 -1.33 7.64 -29.76
CA ASP A 82 -2.20 7.55 -30.95
C ASP A 82 -2.70 8.94 -31.39
N TYR A 83 -3.04 9.80 -30.43
CA TYR A 83 -3.40 11.19 -30.71
C TYR A 83 -2.24 11.97 -31.36
N ASN A 84 -1.04 11.89 -30.78
CA ASN A 84 0.14 12.58 -31.30
C ASN A 84 0.54 12.06 -32.69
N ALA A 85 0.45 10.75 -32.92
CA ALA A 85 0.69 10.17 -34.23
C ALA A 85 -0.29 10.71 -35.29
N ARG A 86 -1.57 10.83 -34.93
CA ARG A 86 -2.58 11.41 -35.81
C ARG A 86 -2.35 12.90 -36.06
N LEU A 87 -2.01 13.66 -35.02
CA LEU A 87 -1.70 15.07 -35.14
C LEU A 87 -0.50 15.31 -36.07
N TYR A 88 0.58 14.53 -35.92
CA TYR A 88 1.73 14.56 -36.81
C TYR A 88 1.31 14.31 -38.27
N SER A 89 0.51 13.26 -38.52
CA SER A 89 0.06 12.97 -39.88
C SER A 89 -0.74 14.12 -40.51
N LEU A 90 -1.58 14.81 -39.74
CA LEU A 90 -2.38 15.92 -40.25
C LEU A 90 -1.50 17.15 -40.58
N VAL A 91 -0.68 17.58 -39.61
CA VAL A 91 0.15 18.78 -39.75
C VAL A 91 1.16 18.66 -40.89
N PHE A 92 1.78 17.49 -41.06
CA PHE A 92 2.84 17.30 -42.05
C PHE A 92 2.34 16.80 -43.42
N SER A 93 1.13 16.25 -43.53
CA SER A 93 0.52 15.95 -44.84
C SER A 93 0.02 17.20 -45.59
N GLU A 94 -0.26 18.30 -44.87
CA GLU A 94 -0.71 19.57 -45.46
C GLU A 94 0.44 20.39 -46.07
N GLN A 95 1.66 20.22 -45.56
CA GLN A 95 2.86 20.94 -46.00
C GLN A 95 3.41 20.40 -47.34
N GLU A 96 3.42 19.08 -47.54
CA GLU A 96 3.87 18.47 -48.81
C GLU A 96 2.99 18.84 -50.03
N GLY A 97 1.72 19.21 -49.80
CA GLY A 97 0.82 19.65 -50.87
C GLY A 97 1.03 21.10 -51.33
N THR A 98 1.76 21.92 -50.58
CA THR A 98 1.98 23.34 -50.90
C THR A 98 3.36 23.63 -51.50
N GLU A 99 4.40 22.82 -51.21
CA GLU A 99 5.74 22.98 -51.82
C GLU A 99 5.83 22.52 -53.29
N ILE A 100 4.85 21.78 -53.80
CA ILE A 100 4.79 21.34 -55.20
C ILE A 100 4.03 22.30 -56.13
N VAL A 101 3.69 23.50 -55.66
CA VAL A 101 2.90 24.50 -56.43
C VAL A 101 3.57 25.87 -56.55
N GLU A 102 4.86 26.00 -56.21
CA GLU A 102 5.64 27.24 -56.46
C GLU A 102 6.57 27.11 -57.67
#